data_AF-A0A843DI36-F1
#
_entry.id   AF-A0A843DI36-F1
#
_cell.length_a   1.000
_cell.length_b   1.000
_cell.length_c   1.000
_cell.angle_alpha   90.00
_cell.angle_beta   90.00
_cell.angle_gamma   90.00
#
_symmetry.space_group_name_H-M   'P 1'
#
loop_
_entity.id
_entity.type
_entity.pdbx_description
1 polymer ?
#
loop_
_entity_poly.entity_id
_entity_poly.type
_entity_poly.pdbx_seq_one_letter_code
_entity_poly.pdbx_strand_id
1 'polypeptide(L)'
;RDDAEIYADLSADLEIQLDIIKYLNPEAPVSAYLSCDTFECFDKIIIKYLCEYLHNNRIPYPKEFEKHTRGETTYFADKYHHTYNALDMASALYASLANFSPEILPNNPAKFIEEYQNHWALVDQYYRRFYEAVDQVETPELFYEIRKDVEISYLHFLETLNRNWSETLGRNISQISEINIVKQDEFFQKFVVPDLDKGATVVIISDGFRLETALELAADINQEQKDKVTVQPMLSTIPSYTALGMAALLPHQSLTINPEKEFEIRVDGASAKNLVERTKILTTYSENAIGLNYDDVENLPRPELRKLLTGKTLIYIYHNLIDATGETAMTEKKVFFACRTAQDKIKKIINKITQDKSITNYIITADHGFLYTRDEIPESSKITVGKREPGSAEKRFIYDIKNPDIPHTSTYSLEYLGAENSGIFVTIPRGIDIFKLQGRGLNYVHGGFSLQESLVPVMTVKTNRAKVDFEPAGLTLLSKAKIVNLIEYIEVRQENLVGETVKPFNALLYFIDEEGNNISNKESVRVDASENRQEFKIKFTFNKRSYDKTKPYFLVIYDEELDKEYKRIQFMIDIAFVPLF
;
A
#
# COMPACT_ATOMS: atom_id res chain seq x y z
N ARG A 1 -13.92 -33.46 8.60
CA ARG A 1 -14.06 -32.11 9.16
C ARG A 1 -12.74 -31.80 9.80
N ASP A 2 -12.21 -30.62 9.52
CA ASP A 2 -10.99 -30.15 10.16
C ASP A 2 -11.24 -29.98 11.67
N ASP A 3 -10.23 -30.20 12.51
CA ASP A 3 -10.35 -30.05 13.97
C ASP A 3 -10.78 -28.62 14.34
N ALA A 4 -10.40 -27.63 13.52
CA ALA A 4 -10.87 -26.26 13.60
C ALA A 4 -12.40 -26.17 13.42
N GLU A 5 -12.94 -26.69 12.30
CA GLU A 5 -14.40 -26.66 12.06
C GLU A 5 -15.19 -27.31 13.21
N ILE A 6 -14.66 -28.39 13.79
CA ILE A 6 -15.28 -29.06 14.93
C ILE A 6 -15.21 -28.18 16.19
N TYR A 7 -14.09 -27.52 16.45
CA TYR A 7 -13.96 -26.58 17.57
C TYR A 7 -14.94 -25.42 17.42
N ALA A 8 -15.06 -24.82 16.24
CA ALA A 8 -15.98 -23.72 15.99
C ALA A 8 -17.44 -24.11 16.28
N ASP A 9 -17.88 -25.28 15.78
CA ASP A 9 -19.22 -25.81 16.03
C ASP A 9 -19.46 -26.03 17.54
N LEU A 10 -18.53 -26.72 18.23
CA LEU A 10 -18.65 -27.02 19.66
C LEU A 10 -18.60 -25.76 20.52
N SER A 11 -17.71 -24.83 20.20
CA SER A 11 -17.58 -23.55 20.89
C SER A 11 -18.87 -22.74 20.79
N ALA A 12 -19.46 -22.67 19.60
CA ALA A 12 -20.72 -21.95 19.39
C ALA A 12 -21.88 -22.58 20.18
N ASP A 13 -21.99 -23.90 20.16
CA ASP A 13 -23.02 -24.62 20.94
C ASP A 13 -22.84 -24.40 22.45
N LEU A 14 -21.60 -24.47 22.94
CA LEU A 14 -21.30 -24.25 24.35
C LEU A 14 -21.48 -22.79 24.77
N GLU A 15 -21.17 -21.82 23.91
CA GLU A 15 -21.39 -20.39 24.17
C GLU A 15 -22.87 -20.13 24.52
N ILE A 16 -23.77 -20.75 23.76
CA ILE A 16 -25.22 -20.65 23.94
C ILE A 16 -25.66 -21.42 25.19
N GLN A 17 -25.23 -22.68 25.34
CA GLN A 17 -25.65 -23.52 26.47
C GLN A 17 -25.20 -22.97 27.83
N LEU A 18 -24.01 -22.36 27.87
CA LEU A 18 -23.44 -21.77 29.08
C LEU A 18 -23.89 -20.31 29.29
N ASP A 19 -24.60 -19.71 28.33
CA ASP A 19 -25.09 -18.33 28.38
C ASP A 19 -23.96 -17.35 28.70
N ILE A 20 -22.81 -17.50 28.01
CA ILE A 20 -21.55 -16.81 28.35
C ILE A 20 -21.76 -15.30 28.46
N ILE A 21 -22.48 -14.70 27.51
CA ILE A 21 -22.74 -13.25 27.46
C ILE A 21 -23.41 -12.75 28.74
N LYS A 22 -24.37 -13.51 29.30
CA LYS A 22 -25.07 -13.11 30.53
C LYS A 22 -24.17 -13.10 31.76
N TYR A 23 -23.15 -13.94 31.79
CA TYR A 23 -22.23 -14.08 32.92
C TYR A 23 -20.97 -13.22 32.80
N LEU A 24 -20.83 -12.46 31.72
CA LEU A 24 -19.77 -11.45 31.62
C LEU A 24 -19.97 -10.38 32.69
N ASN A 25 -18.89 -10.01 33.37
CA ASN A 25 -18.94 -8.96 34.38
C ASN A 25 -19.20 -7.61 33.69
N PRO A 26 -20.34 -6.95 33.94
CA PRO A 26 -20.67 -5.68 33.29
C PRO A 26 -19.76 -4.53 33.74
N GLU A 27 -19.05 -4.68 34.87
CA GLU A 27 -18.11 -3.69 35.39
C GLU A 27 -16.66 -3.93 34.92
N ALA A 28 -16.37 -5.08 34.28
CA ALA A 28 -15.03 -5.36 33.79
C ALA A 28 -14.72 -4.50 32.56
N PRO A 29 -13.50 -3.90 32.48
CA PRO A 29 -13.09 -3.20 31.28
C PRO A 29 -12.99 -4.17 30.10
N VAL A 30 -13.30 -3.71 28.89
CA VAL A 30 -13.26 -4.55 27.68
C VAL A 30 -11.86 -5.14 27.45
N SER A 31 -10.80 -4.44 27.86
CA SER A 31 -9.43 -4.96 27.79
C SER A 31 -9.19 -6.23 28.62
N ALA A 32 -10.02 -6.52 29.62
CA ALA A 32 -9.97 -7.79 30.34
C ALA A 32 -10.25 -9.00 29.44
N TYR A 33 -10.97 -8.79 28.34
CA TYR A 33 -11.37 -9.85 27.40
C TYR A 33 -10.36 -10.07 26.27
N LEU A 34 -9.30 -9.26 26.16
CA LEU A 34 -8.33 -9.35 25.05
C LEU A 34 -7.69 -10.74 24.94
N SER A 35 -7.41 -11.38 26.08
CA SER A 35 -6.82 -12.73 26.15
C SER A 35 -7.83 -13.88 26.05
N CYS A 36 -9.13 -13.59 25.97
CA CYS A 36 -10.17 -14.61 25.99
C CYS A 36 -10.49 -15.11 24.57
N ASP A 37 -9.91 -16.24 24.17
CA ASP A 37 -10.00 -16.81 22.82
C ASP A 37 -11.00 -17.98 22.69
N THR A 38 -11.63 -18.39 23.80
CA THR A 38 -12.45 -19.60 23.83
C THR A 38 -13.71 -19.48 22.98
N PHE A 39 -14.37 -18.32 22.98
CA PHE A 39 -15.69 -18.09 22.39
C PHE A 39 -15.68 -16.87 21.46
N GLU A 40 -16.49 -16.91 20.39
CA GLU A 40 -16.55 -15.85 19.38
C GLU A 40 -17.13 -14.54 19.96
N CYS A 41 -17.96 -14.63 21.02
CA CYS A 41 -18.53 -13.45 21.67
C CYS A 41 -17.47 -12.43 22.14
N PHE A 42 -16.27 -12.85 22.49
CA PHE A 42 -15.21 -11.95 22.93
C PHE A 42 -14.75 -11.02 21.81
N ASP A 43 -14.54 -11.54 20.59
CA ASP A 43 -14.24 -10.71 19.43
C ASP A 43 -15.37 -9.74 19.11
N LYS A 44 -16.63 -10.22 19.14
CA LYS A 44 -17.80 -9.36 18.90
C LYS A 44 -17.88 -8.20 19.89
N ILE A 45 -17.59 -8.44 21.17
CA ILE A 45 -17.60 -7.40 22.22
C ILE A 45 -16.48 -6.40 21.98
N ILE A 46 -15.27 -6.87 21.69
CA ILE A 46 -14.10 -6.02 21.48
C ILE A 46 -14.29 -5.17 20.22
N ILE A 47 -14.67 -5.78 19.10
CA ILE A 47 -14.95 -5.08 17.84
C ILE A 47 -16.02 -4.02 18.05
N LYS A 48 -17.13 -4.36 18.70
CA LYS A 48 -18.20 -3.40 18.98
C LYS A 48 -17.69 -2.23 19.82
N TYR A 49 -16.93 -2.51 20.89
CA TYR A 49 -16.34 -1.47 21.74
C TYR A 49 -15.40 -0.56 20.96
N LEU A 50 -14.51 -1.12 20.13
CA LEU A 50 -13.56 -0.34 19.32
C LEU A 50 -14.30 0.51 18.28
N CYS A 51 -15.34 -0.04 17.65
CA CYS A 51 -16.19 0.73 16.75
C CYS A 51 -16.83 1.94 17.45
N GLU A 52 -17.44 1.70 18.62
CA GLU A 52 -18.07 2.76 19.42
C GLU A 52 -17.03 3.77 19.94
N TYR A 53 -15.84 3.32 20.34
CA TYR A 53 -14.76 4.19 20.80
C TYR A 53 -14.30 5.13 19.69
N LEU A 54 -13.98 4.60 18.51
CA LEU A 54 -13.52 5.37 17.37
C LEU A 54 -14.59 6.36 16.89
N HIS A 55 -15.84 5.93 16.83
CA HIS A 55 -16.98 6.78 16.45
C HIS A 55 -17.19 7.95 17.44
N ASN A 56 -17.25 7.65 18.73
CA ASN A 56 -17.60 8.64 19.75
C ASN A 56 -16.49 9.65 20.01
N ASN A 57 -15.23 9.25 19.87
CA ASN A 57 -14.09 10.09 20.25
C ASN A 57 -13.31 10.64 19.06
N ARG A 58 -13.29 9.95 17.91
CA ARG A 58 -12.48 10.30 16.73
C ARG A 58 -11.00 10.52 17.05
N ILE A 59 -10.49 9.72 17.97
CA ILE A 59 -9.09 9.67 18.37
C ILE A 59 -8.64 8.20 18.30
N PRO A 60 -7.32 7.94 18.22
CA PRO A 60 -6.80 6.58 18.30
C PRO A 60 -7.29 5.87 19.55
N TYR A 61 -7.60 4.58 19.43
CA TYR A 61 -7.91 3.77 20.61
C TYR A 61 -6.67 3.66 21.54
N PRO A 62 -6.84 3.32 22.83
CA PRO A 62 -5.73 3.19 23.76
C PRO A 62 -4.74 2.09 23.35
N LYS A 63 -3.45 2.28 23.70
CA LYS A 63 -2.35 1.36 23.35
C LYS A 63 -2.58 -0.11 23.67
N GLU A 64 -3.36 -0.42 24.70
CA GLU A 64 -3.69 -1.80 25.06
C GLU A 64 -4.48 -2.55 23.97
N PHE A 65 -5.07 -1.82 23.01
CA PHE A 65 -5.78 -2.36 21.85
C PHE A 65 -4.96 -2.30 20.54
N GLU A 66 -3.72 -1.77 20.54
CA GLU A 66 -2.88 -1.67 19.33
C GLU A 66 -2.33 -3.04 18.89
N LYS A 67 -2.52 -3.34 17.59
CA LYS A 67 -1.81 -4.31 16.72
C LYS A 67 -1.57 -5.77 17.16
N HIS A 68 -1.68 -6.19 18.42
CA HIS A 68 -0.95 -7.41 18.85
C HIS A 68 -1.62 -8.39 19.82
N THR A 69 -2.94 -8.41 20.02
CA THR A 69 -3.51 -9.41 20.93
C THR A 69 -4.56 -10.36 20.37
N ARG A 70 -5.22 -10.06 19.24
CA ARG A 70 -6.28 -10.95 18.72
C ARG A 70 -6.23 -11.30 17.25
N GLY A 71 -5.93 -10.34 16.37
CA GLY A 71 -6.04 -10.51 14.91
C GLY A 71 -5.04 -11.49 14.27
N GLU A 72 -4.08 -12.02 15.03
CA GLU A 72 -3.06 -12.97 14.55
C GLU A 72 -2.86 -14.19 15.47
N THR A 73 -3.35 -14.15 16.71
CA THR A 73 -2.94 -15.08 17.78
C THR A 73 -4.11 -15.81 18.45
N THR A 74 -5.34 -15.55 18.02
CA THR A 74 -6.54 -16.18 18.59
C THR A 74 -7.23 -17.08 17.59
N TYR A 75 -8.03 -18.03 18.09
CA TYR A 75 -8.74 -18.99 17.25
C TYR A 75 -9.61 -18.32 16.15
N PHE A 76 -10.22 -17.17 16.45
CA PHE A 76 -11.08 -16.43 15.51
C PHE A 76 -10.35 -15.33 14.74
N ALA A 77 -9.01 -15.26 14.85
CA ALA A 77 -8.18 -14.24 14.21
C ALA A 77 -8.45 -14.12 12.71
N ASP A 78 -8.40 -15.24 11.98
CA ASP A 78 -8.57 -15.27 10.52
C ASP A 78 -9.92 -14.71 10.09
N LYS A 79 -10.99 -15.07 10.81
CA LYS A 79 -12.36 -14.60 10.55
C LYS A 79 -12.48 -13.08 10.70
N TYR A 80 -11.78 -12.49 11.67
CA TYR A 80 -11.87 -11.06 11.97
C TYR A 80 -10.67 -10.24 11.51
N HIS A 81 -9.75 -10.83 10.75
CA HIS A 81 -8.51 -10.18 10.32
C HIS A 81 -8.77 -8.84 9.61
N HIS A 82 -9.65 -8.84 8.61
CA HIS A 82 -10.01 -7.62 7.89
C HIS A 82 -10.72 -6.60 8.76
N THR A 83 -11.52 -7.06 9.74
CA THR A 83 -12.23 -6.18 10.69
C THR A 83 -11.25 -5.47 11.61
N TYR A 84 -10.31 -6.19 12.22
CA TYR A 84 -9.29 -5.57 13.06
C TYR A 84 -8.35 -4.67 12.25
N ASN A 85 -7.93 -5.10 11.06
CA ASN A 85 -7.11 -4.26 10.18
C ASN A 85 -7.83 -2.96 9.80
N ALA A 86 -9.14 -2.99 9.51
CA ALA A 86 -9.91 -1.77 9.26
C ALA A 86 -9.94 -0.85 10.49
N LEU A 87 -10.18 -1.37 11.69
CA LEU A 87 -10.15 -0.59 12.93
C LEU A 87 -8.76 0.04 13.19
N ASP A 88 -7.70 -0.72 12.95
CA ASP A 88 -6.31 -0.26 13.09
C ASP A 88 -6.00 0.88 12.12
N MET A 89 -6.45 0.77 10.86
CA MET A 89 -6.25 1.83 9.88
C MET A 89 -7.05 3.09 10.22
N ALA A 90 -8.28 2.96 10.75
CA ALA A 90 -9.05 4.12 11.24
C ALA A 90 -8.37 4.78 12.45
N SER A 91 -7.89 3.98 13.40
CA SER A 91 -7.14 4.46 14.58
C SER A 91 -5.85 5.19 14.17
N ALA A 92 -5.08 4.60 13.25
CA ALA A 92 -3.85 5.18 12.71
C ALA A 92 -4.10 6.46 11.90
N LEU A 93 -5.21 6.52 11.16
CA LEU A 93 -5.66 7.74 10.49
C LEU A 93 -5.89 8.86 11.51
N TYR A 94 -6.68 8.62 12.56
CA TYR A 94 -6.91 9.62 13.60
C TYR A 94 -5.61 10.03 14.31
N ALA A 95 -4.67 9.10 14.50
CA ALA A 95 -3.37 9.41 15.09
C ALA A 95 -2.58 10.38 14.20
N SER A 96 -2.55 10.12 12.90
CA SER A 96 -1.87 10.97 11.92
C SER A 96 -2.51 12.35 11.77
N LEU A 97 -3.81 12.48 12.05
CA LEU A 97 -4.55 13.73 11.99
C LEU A 97 -4.56 14.51 13.30
N ALA A 98 -4.18 13.93 14.43
CA ALA A 98 -4.30 14.55 15.76
C ALA A 98 -3.61 15.92 15.89
N ASN A 99 -2.50 16.11 15.16
CA ASN A 99 -1.74 17.37 15.13
C ASN A 99 -1.85 18.10 13.78
N PHE A 100 -2.72 17.65 12.88
CA PHE A 100 -2.90 18.29 11.58
C PHE A 100 -3.79 19.52 11.73
N SER A 101 -3.25 20.69 11.42
CA SER A 101 -4.00 21.94 11.45
C SER A 101 -3.48 22.93 10.40
N PRO A 102 -4.29 23.92 9.98
CA PRO A 102 -3.84 24.94 9.03
C PRO A 102 -2.58 25.70 9.49
N GLU A 103 -2.39 25.87 10.80
CA GLU A 103 -1.29 26.65 11.38
C GLU A 103 0.09 25.97 11.23
N ILE A 104 0.13 24.65 11.09
CA ILE A 104 1.38 23.92 10.87
C ILE A 104 1.79 23.86 9.40
N LEU A 105 0.91 24.26 8.48
CA LEU A 105 1.15 24.15 7.05
C LEU A 105 2.22 25.16 6.60
N PRO A 106 3.28 24.70 5.91
CA PRO A 106 4.29 25.59 5.37
C PRO A 106 3.71 26.60 4.39
N ASN A 107 4.34 27.77 4.33
CA ASN A 107 4.08 28.77 3.29
C ASN A 107 5.11 28.70 2.14
N ASN A 108 6.01 27.71 2.16
CA ASN A 108 7.03 27.49 1.13
C ASN A 108 6.77 26.15 0.43
N PRO A 109 6.72 26.12 -0.91
CA PRO A 109 6.46 24.91 -1.68
C PRO A 109 7.38 23.73 -1.39
N ALA A 110 8.69 23.96 -1.29
CA ALA A 110 9.67 22.89 -1.07
C ALA A 110 9.47 22.24 0.31
N LYS A 111 9.26 23.06 1.34
CA LYS A 111 8.95 22.55 2.69
C LYS A 111 7.58 21.86 2.73
N PHE A 112 6.59 22.37 1.99
CA PHE A 112 5.27 21.73 1.88
C PHE A 112 5.38 20.31 1.31
N ILE A 113 6.18 20.13 0.25
CA ILE A 113 6.42 18.84 -0.37
C ILE A 113 7.18 17.90 0.58
N GLU A 114 8.18 18.40 1.31
CA GLU A 114 8.92 17.63 2.31
C GLU A 114 8.00 17.12 3.43
N GLU A 115 7.16 17.98 4.00
CA GLU A 115 6.18 17.59 5.03
C GLU A 115 5.15 16.59 4.48
N TYR A 116 4.72 16.76 3.23
CA TYR A 116 3.81 15.81 2.60
C TYR A 116 4.45 14.42 2.46
N GLN A 117 5.66 14.34 1.90
CA GLN A 117 6.36 13.08 1.73
C GLN A 117 6.61 12.37 3.06
N ASN A 118 7.03 13.11 4.09
CA ASN A 118 7.48 12.52 5.36
C ASN A 118 6.33 12.21 6.34
N HIS A 119 5.21 12.93 6.25
CA HIS A 119 4.12 12.83 7.23
C HIS A 119 2.74 12.63 6.59
N TRP A 120 2.36 13.47 5.63
CA TRP A 120 0.95 13.51 5.19
C TRP A 120 0.57 12.49 4.12
N ALA A 121 1.52 11.98 3.35
CA ALA A 121 1.32 10.83 2.48
C ALA A 121 0.85 9.59 3.27
N LEU A 122 1.21 9.50 4.55
CA LEU A 122 0.77 8.40 5.42
C LEU A 122 -0.72 8.48 5.75
N VAL A 123 -1.30 9.69 5.84
CA VAL A 123 -2.75 9.90 6.00
C VAL A 123 -3.50 9.29 4.82
N ASP A 124 -3.01 9.55 3.61
CA ASP A 124 -3.56 8.98 2.37
C ASP A 124 -3.45 7.44 2.37
N GLN A 125 -2.32 6.89 2.84
CA GLN A 125 -2.13 5.44 2.96
C GLN A 125 -3.13 4.82 3.94
N TYR A 126 -3.32 5.40 5.13
CA TYR A 126 -4.27 4.88 6.11
C TYR A 126 -5.72 4.95 5.62
N TYR A 127 -6.11 6.04 4.95
CA TYR A 127 -7.43 6.14 4.34
C TYR A 127 -7.65 5.07 3.26
N ARG A 128 -6.67 4.85 2.38
CA ARG A 128 -6.72 3.80 1.36
C ARG A 128 -6.84 2.42 1.99
N ARG A 129 -5.96 2.09 2.95
CA ARG A 129 -5.92 0.78 3.60
C ARG A 129 -7.15 0.50 4.46
N PHE A 130 -7.75 1.53 5.07
CA PHE A 130 -9.03 1.41 5.76
C PHE A 130 -10.10 0.86 4.81
N TYR A 131 -10.26 1.45 3.63
CA TYR A 131 -11.24 0.99 2.66
C TYR A 131 -10.90 -0.34 2.00
N GLU A 132 -9.62 -0.60 1.75
CA GLU A 132 -9.16 -1.92 1.31
C GLU A 132 -9.58 -3.01 2.29
N ALA A 133 -9.47 -2.76 3.60
CA ALA A 133 -9.87 -3.69 4.64
C ALA A 133 -11.41 -3.80 4.75
N VAL A 134 -12.13 -2.67 4.82
CA VAL A 134 -13.60 -2.63 4.94
C VAL A 134 -14.28 -3.37 3.79
N ASP A 135 -13.78 -3.24 2.57
CA ASP A 135 -14.34 -3.94 1.40
C ASP A 135 -14.19 -5.47 1.46
N GLN A 136 -13.40 -5.98 2.40
CA GLN A 136 -13.16 -7.41 2.66
C GLN A 136 -13.80 -7.92 3.96
N VAL A 137 -14.48 -7.06 4.72
CA VAL A 137 -15.15 -7.44 5.99
C VAL A 137 -16.45 -8.22 5.71
N GLU A 138 -16.68 -9.31 6.43
CA GLU A 138 -17.90 -10.14 6.31
C GLU A 138 -19.19 -9.39 6.70
N THR A 139 -19.13 -8.49 7.67
CA THR A 139 -20.26 -7.67 8.16
C THR A 139 -19.95 -6.17 8.04
N PRO A 140 -20.01 -5.58 6.83
CA PRO A 140 -19.67 -4.18 6.59
C PRO A 140 -20.52 -3.18 7.38
N GLU A 141 -21.73 -3.57 7.81
CA GLU A 141 -22.67 -2.72 8.55
C GLU A 141 -22.09 -2.25 9.90
N LEU A 142 -21.15 -3.02 10.49
CA LEU A 142 -20.45 -2.64 11.72
C LEU A 142 -19.63 -1.35 11.56
N PHE A 143 -19.19 -1.05 10.33
CA PHE A 143 -18.38 0.12 10.03
C PHE A 143 -19.20 1.33 9.57
N TYR A 144 -20.54 1.24 9.53
CA TYR A 144 -21.37 2.28 8.94
C TYR A 144 -21.08 3.69 9.47
N GLU A 145 -20.97 3.84 10.80
CA GLU A 145 -20.69 5.15 11.41
C GLU A 145 -19.21 5.54 11.32
N ILE A 146 -18.28 4.62 11.58
CA ILE A 146 -16.84 4.88 11.46
C ILE A 146 -16.48 5.31 10.05
N ARG A 147 -17.05 4.67 9.04
CA ARG A 147 -16.84 4.99 7.63
C ARG A 147 -17.21 6.46 7.36
N LYS A 148 -18.32 6.95 7.89
CA LYS A 148 -18.70 8.37 7.76
C LYS A 148 -17.69 9.28 8.46
N ASP A 149 -17.26 8.94 9.67
CA ASP A 149 -16.31 9.76 10.41
C ASP A 149 -14.93 9.80 9.71
N VAL A 150 -14.49 8.67 9.16
CA VAL A 150 -13.28 8.56 8.34
C VAL A 150 -13.40 9.41 7.08
N GLU A 151 -14.53 9.34 6.35
CA GLU A 151 -14.79 10.20 5.19
C GLU A 151 -14.71 11.68 5.57
N ILE A 152 -15.41 12.10 6.61
CA ILE A 152 -15.45 13.49 7.05
C ILE A 152 -14.05 13.98 7.43
N SER A 153 -13.30 13.17 8.19
CA SER A 153 -11.97 13.52 8.66
C SER A 153 -10.97 13.63 7.50
N TYR A 154 -11.01 12.67 6.57
CA TYR A 154 -10.13 12.66 5.40
C TYR A 154 -10.48 13.76 4.41
N LEU A 155 -11.77 14.04 4.17
CA LEU A 155 -12.21 15.14 3.31
C LEU A 155 -11.74 16.49 3.87
N HIS A 156 -11.89 16.70 5.18
CA HIS A 156 -11.38 17.92 5.83
C HIS A 156 -9.86 18.08 5.68
N PHE A 157 -9.11 16.98 5.83
CA PHE A 157 -7.68 16.95 5.58
C PHE A 157 -7.35 17.32 4.13
N LEU A 158 -7.99 16.66 3.15
CA LEU A 158 -7.76 16.89 1.73
C LEU A 158 -8.05 18.34 1.32
N GLU A 159 -9.18 18.89 1.75
CA GLU A 159 -9.58 20.27 1.47
C GLU A 159 -8.59 21.26 2.07
N THR A 160 -8.24 21.07 3.35
CA THR A 160 -7.34 21.97 4.07
C THR A 160 -5.94 21.93 3.49
N LEU A 161 -5.40 20.73 3.25
CA LEU A 161 -4.08 20.53 2.66
C LEU A 161 -3.99 21.17 1.27
N ASN A 162 -4.89 20.81 0.36
CA ASN A 162 -4.78 21.19 -1.04
C ASN A 162 -5.19 22.65 -1.30
N ARG A 163 -6.06 23.24 -0.47
CA ARG A 163 -6.33 24.68 -0.50
C ARG A 163 -5.07 25.48 -0.14
N ASN A 164 -4.40 25.11 0.94
CA ASN A 164 -3.16 25.80 1.37
C ASN A 164 -1.99 25.56 0.41
N TRP A 165 -1.90 24.38 -0.20
CA TRP A 165 -0.97 24.11 -1.30
C TRP A 165 -1.23 25.06 -2.48
N SER A 166 -2.48 25.17 -2.92
CA SER A 166 -2.89 26.08 -4.00
C SER A 166 -2.56 27.55 -3.68
N GLU A 167 -2.80 27.98 -2.43
CA GLU A 167 -2.46 29.32 -1.97
C GLU A 167 -0.95 29.58 -1.92
N THR A 168 -0.16 28.58 -1.50
CA THR A 168 1.30 28.66 -1.43
C THR A 168 1.92 28.93 -2.79
N LEU A 169 1.36 28.31 -3.84
CA LEU A 169 1.77 28.53 -5.22
C LEU A 169 1.40 29.94 -5.69
N GLY A 170 0.15 30.39 -5.47
CA GLY A 170 -0.30 31.71 -5.91
C GLY A 170 0.28 32.90 -5.14
N ARG A 171 0.87 32.68 -3.96
CA ARG A 171 1.54 33.72 -3.16
C ARG A 171 3.03 33.90 -3.50
N ASN A 172 3.70 32.85 -3.96
CA ASN A 172 5.16 32.82 -4.07
C ASN A 172 5.71 32.40 -5.43
N ILE A 173 4.88 31.88 -6.35
CA ILE A 173 5.33 31.34 -7.62
C ILE A 173 4.55 31.90 -8.79
N SER A 174 5.27 32.47 -9.75
CA SER A 174 4.68 32.91 -11.01
C SER A 174 4.67 31.81 -12.07
N GLN A 175 5.57 30.82 -11.94
CA GLN A 175 5.74 29.70 -12.88
C GLN A 175 6.13 28.39 -12.18
N ILE A 176 5.58 27.26 -12.65
CA ILE A 176 5.83 25.91 -12.09
C ILE A 176 7.33 25.57 -12.02
N SER A 177 8.14 26.13 -12.92
CA SER A 177 9.60 26.01 -12.99
C SER A 177 10.33 26.53 -11.73
N GLU A 178 9.72 27.43 -10.94
CA GLU A 178 10.32 28.02 -9.74
C GLU A 178 10.30 27.09 -8.51
N ILE A 179 9.46 26.04 -8.51
CA ILE A 179 9.42 25.09 -7.37
C ILE A 179 10.67 24.23 -7.41
N ASN A 180 11.49 24.27 -6.35
CA ASN A 180 12.72 23.50 -6.24
C ASN A 180 12.46 22.00 -5.98
N ILE A 181 12.11 21.27 -7.03
CA ILE A 181 11.93 19.82 -7.08
C ILE A 181 12.15 19.35 -8.52
N VAL A 182 12.55 18.09 -8.71
CA VAL A 182 12.61 17.50 -10.03
C VAL A 182 11.24 17.53 -10.70
N LYS A 183 11.21 17.99 -11.94
CA LYS A 183 10.02 18.02 -12.78
C LYS A 183 9.93 16.75 -13.62
N GLN A 184 8.72 16.38 -13.99
CA GLN A 184 8.45 15.17 -14.75
C GLN A 184 9.04 15.20 -16.16
N ASP A 185 9.13 16.36 -16.80
CA ASP A 185 9.83 16.56 -18.08
C ASP A 185 11.36 16.43 -17.95
N GLU A 186 11.91 16.51 -16.73
CA GLU A 186 13.33 16.21 -16.47
C GLU A 186 13.59 14.72 -16.17
N PHE A 187 12.54 13.89 -16.06
CA PHE A 187 12.63 12.50 -15.59
C PHE A 187 13.67 11.68 -16.35
N PHE A 188 13.57 11.71 -17.68
CA PHE A 188 14.42 10.89 -18.53
C PHE A 188 15.89 11.22 -18.31
N GLN A 189 16.21 12.52 -18.33
CA GLN A 189 17.59 13.00 -18.20
C GLN A 189 18.16 12.78 -16.79
N LYS A 190 17.34 12.92 -15.73
CA LYS A 190 17.80 12.82 -14.34
C LYS A 190 17.84 11.41 -13.79
N PHE A 191 16.98 10.49 -14.25
CA PHE A 191 16.88 9.15 -13.69
C PHE A 191 17.26 8.05 -14.66
N VAL A 192 16.89 8.16 -15.94
CA VAL A 192 17.12 7.09 -16.91
C VAL A 192 18.55 7.17 -17.45
N VAL A 193 18.95 8.33 -17.99
CA VAL A 193 20.28 8.53 -18.62
C VAL A 193 21.45 8.11 -17.71
N PRO A 194 21.51 8.47 -16.41
CA PRO A 194 22.65 8.13 -15.57
C PRO A 194 22.89 6.64 -15.36
N ASP A 195 21.91 5.78 -15.66
CA ASP A 195 22.02 4.34 -15.49
C ASP A 195 22.12 3.57 -16.83
N LEU A 196 21.89 4.21 -17.97
CA LEU A 196 22.01 3.56 -19.29
C LEU A 196 23.42 3.01 -19.55
N ASP A 197 24.45 3.71 -19.10
CA ASP A 197 25.86 3.27 -19.25
C ASP A 197 26.26 2.17 -18.25
N LYS A 198 25.47 1.96 -17.19
CA LYS A 198 25.76 0.98 -16.13
C LYS A 198 25.17 -0.40 -16.43
N GLY A 199 24.23 -0.48 -17.37
CA GLY A 199 23.58 -1.72 -17.77
C GLY A 199 22.14 -1.49 -18.24
N ALA A 200 21.46 -2.60 -18.53
CA ALA A 200 20.07 -2.53 -18.95
C ALA A 200 19.17 -1.97 -17.83
N THR A 201 18.41 -0.93 -18.15
CA THR A 201 17.50 -0.24 -17.24
C THR A 201 16.04 -0.50 -17.65
N VAL A 202 15.23 -0.92 -16.69
CA VAL A 202 13.78 -1.10 -16.87
C VAL A 202 13.05 0.06 -16.22
N VAL A 203 12.27 0.79 -17.01
CA VAL A 203 11.35 1.82 -16.53
C VAL A 203 9.94 1.23 -16.52
N ILE A 204 9.29 1.20 -15.36
CA ILE A 204 7.90 0.78 -15.20
C ILE A 204 7.08 2.03 -14.95
N ILE A 205 6.18 2.38 -15.87
CA ILE A 205 5.24 3.47 -15.70
C ILE A 205 3.90 2.85 -15.32
N SER A 206 3.48 3.07 -14.08
CA SER A 206 2.17 2.64 -13.60
C SER A 206 1.24 3.84 -13.57
N ASP A 207 0.25 3.83 -14.47
CA ASP A 207 -0.76 4.88 -14.61
C ASP A 207 -1.53 5.07 -13.30
N GLY A 208 -1.64 6.31 -12.82
CA GLY A 208 -2.25 6.63 -11.52
C GLY A 208 -1.46 6.18 -10.27
N PHE A 209 -0.18 5.80 -10.37
CA PHE A 209 0.58 5.30 -9.22
C PHE A 209 1.02 6.44 -8.28
N ARG A 210 0.37 6.51 -7.12
CA ARG A 210 0.57 7.59 -6.14
C ARG A 210 1.83 7.41 -5.29
N LEU A 211 2.33 8.53 -4.75
CA LEU A 211 3.52 8.55 -3.90
C LEU A 211 3.41 7.63 -2.68
N GLU A 212 2.31 7.68 -1.93
CA GLU A 212 2.15 6.83 -0.74
C GLU A 212 2.04 5.34 -1.07
N THR A 213 1.50 5.02 -2.26
CA THR A 213 1.45 3.64 -2.76
C THR A 213 2.85 3.12 -3.10
N ALA A 214 3.74 3.99 -3.62
CA ALA A 214 5.14 3.65 -3.85
C ALA A 214 5.96 3.54 -2.56
N LEU A 215 5.72 4.42 -1.58
CA LEU A 215 6.36 4.35 -0.26
C LEU A 215 6.03 3.03 0.44
N GLU A 216 4.77 2.59 0.38
CA GLU A 216 4.36 1.29 0.90
C GLU A 216 5.05 0.13 0.16
N LEU A 217 5.07 0.13 -1.18
CA LEU A 217 5.79 -0.90 -1.94
C LEU A 217 7.28 -0.92 -1.61
N ALA A 218 7.90 0.23 -1.44
CA ALA A 218 9.31 0.32 -1.06
C ALA A 218 9.56 -0.23 0.34
N ALA A 219 8.67 0.03 1.29
CA ALA A 219 8.73 -0.58 2.62
C ALA A 219 8.60 -2.11 2.52
N ASP A 220 7.65 -2.61 1.73
CA ASP A 220 7.44 -4.05 1.51
C ASP A 220 8.66 -4.73 0.87
N ILE A 221 9.31 -4.11 -0.12
CA ILE A 221 10.52 -4.66 -0.75
C ILE A 221 11.73 -4.57 0.19
N ASN A 222 11.92 -3.44 0.88
CA ASN A 222 13.05 -3.26 1.80
C ASN A 222 12.96 -4.22 3.01
N GLN A 223 11.76 -4.60 3.45
CA GLN A 223 11.57 -5.63 4.47
C GLN A 223 12.11 -7.01 4.04
N GLU A 224 12.11 -7.32 2.74
CA GLU A 224 12.73 -8.55 2.22
C GLU A 224 14.27 -8.48 2.17
N GLN A 225 14.85 -7.31 2.43
CA GLN A 225 16.29 -6.99 2.57
C GLN A 225 17.20 -7.44 1.42
N LYS A 226 16.66 -7.84 0.27
CA LYS A 226 17.45 -8.26 -0.90
C LYS A 226 17.89 -7.06 -1.73
N ASP A 227 17.04 -6.06 -1.84
CA ASP A 227 17.17 -5.00 -2.83
C ASP A 227 17.33 -3.64 -2.16
N LYS A 228 18.05 -2.72 -2.81
CA LYS A 228 18.13 -1.34 -2.36
C LYS A 228 17.02 -0.54 -3.05
N VAL A 229 16.01 -0.14 -2.29
CA VAL A 229 14.90 0.67 -2.78
C VAL A 229 14.92 2.07 -2.19
N THR A 230 14.84 3.08 -3.05
CA THR A 230 14.64 4.48 -2.64
C THR A 230 13.44 5.07 -3.36
N VAL A 231 12.71 5.95 -2.69
CA VAL A 231 11.58 6.69 -3.27
C VAL A 231 11.82 8.17 -3.06
N GLN A 232 11.62 8.96 -4.10
CA GLN A 232 11.58 10.41 -4.02
C GLN A 232 10.40 10.97 -4.83
N PRO A 233 9.82 12.09 -4.40
CA PRO A 233 8.76 12.74 -5.14
C PRO A 233 9.34 13.44 -6.37
N MET A 234 8.53 13.48 -7.42
CA MET A 234 8.74 14.25 -8.64
C MET A 234 7.45 15.02 -8.92
N LEU A 235 7.58 16.28 -9.29
CA LEU A 235 6.43 17.10 -9.64
C LEU A 235 5.99 16.77 -11.06
N SER A 236 4.75 16.30 -11.21
CA SER A 236 4.13 16.05 -12.50
C SER A 236 4.07 17.30 -13.36
N THR A 237 3.81 17.12 -14.64
CA THR A 237 3.31 18.22 -15.48
C THR A 237 1.96 18.71 -14.96
N ILE A 238 1.62 19.96 -15.30
CA ILE A 238 0.24 20.47 -15.24
C ILE A 238 -0.28 20.63 -16.67
N PRO A 239 -1.46 20.07 -17.00
CA PRO A 239 -2.28 19.22 -16.14
C PRO A 239 -1.61 17.87 -15.82
N SER A 240 -1.90 17.32 -14.64
CA SER A 240 -1.38 16.01 -14.20
C SER A 240 -2.26 14.88 -14.72
N TYR A 241 -2.10 14.55 -16.00
CA TYR A 241 -2.92 13.55 -16.70
C TYR A 241 -2.10 12.73 -17.69
N THR A 242 -2.68 11.62 -18.15
CA THR A 242 -1.99 10.59 -18.94
C THR A 242 -1.24 11.12 -20.16
N ALA A 243 -1.87 11.90 -21.04
CA ALA A 243 -1.25 12.18 -22.34
C ALA A 243 -0.02 13.10 -22.23
N LEU A 244 -0.03 14.09 -21.33
CA LEU A 244 1.12 14.96 -21.09
C LEU A 244 2.15 14.29 -20.18
N GLY A 245 1.72 13.62 -19.12
CA GLY A 245 2.62 12.92 -18.20
C GLY A 245 3.41 11.80 -18.91
N MET A 246 2.75 10.96 -19.72
CA MET A 246 3.42 9.91 -20.52
C MET A 246 4.41 10.49 -21.52
N ALA A 247 4.11 11.66 -22.10
CA ALA A 247 5.00 12.33 -23.04
C ALA A 247 6.23 12.92 -22.33
N ALA A 248 6.05 13.52 -21.15
CA ALA A 248 7.13 14.08 -20.34
C ALA A 248 8.13 13.02 -19.84
N LEU A 249 7.70 11.78 -19.65
CA LEU A 249 8.56 10.66 -19.22
C LEU A 249 9.45 10.06 -20.35
N LEU A 250 9.29 10.53 -21.59
CA LEU A 250 10.07 10.09 -22.76
C LEU A 250 11.31 10.97 -22.97
N PRO A 251 12.34 10.51 -23.70
CA PRO A 251 13.42 11.39 -24.14
C PRO A 251 12.87 12.44 -25.09
N HIS A 252 13.18 13.71 -24.83
CA HIS A 252 12.72 14.82 -25.67
C HIS A 252 13.65 16.03 -25.58
N GLN A 253 13.60 16.88 -26.60
CA GLN A 253 14.13 18.25 -26.59
C GLN A 253 13.01 19.29 -26.55
N SER A 254 11.85 18.98 -27.15
CA SER A 254 10.66 19.81 -27.08
C SER A 254 9.40 19.00 -26.77
N LEU A 255 8.56 19.56 -25.92
CA LEU A 255 7.24 19.07 -25.59
C LEU A 255 6.23 20.14 -26.01
N THR A 256 5.42 19.85 -27.02
CA THR A 256 4.54 20.85 -27.66
C THR A 256 3.08 20.44 -27.63
N ILE A 257 2.19 21.42 -27.53
CA ILE A 257 0.74 21.23 -27.46
C ILE A 257 0.11 21.89 -28.68
N ASN A 258 -0.68 21.15 -29.46
CA ASN A 258 -1.31 21.67 -30.67
C ASN A 258 -2.77 22.10 -30.41
N PRO A 259 -3.06 23.40 -30.20
CA PRO A 259 -4.42 23.87 -29.93
C PRO A 259 -5.37 23.71 -31.12
N GLU A 260 -4.85 23.60 -32.35
CA GLU A 260 -5.67 23.39 -33.56
C GLU A 260 -6.11 21.93 -33.73
N LYS A 261 -5.53 21.00 -32.95
CA LYS A 261 -5.79 19.57 -33.04
C LYS A 261 -6.07 18.98 -31.66
N GLU A 262 -7.16 19.45 -31.05
CA GLU A 262 -7.66 18.95 -29.74
C GLU A 262 -6.59 18.93 -28.65
N PHE A 263 -5.69 19.93 -28.64
CA PHE A 263 -4.57 20.02 -27.70
C PHE A 263 -3.66 18.77 -27.73
N GLU A 264 -3.47 18.17 -28.91
CA GLU A 264 -2.58 17.00 -29.10
C GLU A 264 -1.17 17.30 -28.59
N ILE A 265 -0.67 16.44 -27.69
CA ILE A 265 0.68 16.48 -27.16
C ILE A 265 1.66 15.85 -28.15
N ARG A 266 2.80 16.51 -28.37
CA ARG A 266 3.88 16.03 -29.25
C ARG A 266 5.24 16.12 -28.60
N VAL A 267 6.04 15.08 -28.82
CA VAL A 267 7.43 14.94 -28.39
C VAL A 267 8.32 15.05 -29.61
N ASP A 268 9.14 16.10 -29.68
CA ASP A 268 10.00 16.40 -30.83
C ASP A 268 9.22 16.37 -32.18
N GLY A 269 7.97 16.86 -32.15
CA GLY A 269 7.05 16.85 -33.29
C GLY A 269 6.36 15.53 -33.60
N ALA A 270 6.71 14.42 -32.93
CA ALA A 270 6.05 13.13 -33.04
C ALA A 270 4.91 12.97 -32.01
N SER A 271 3.88 12.19 -32.34
CA SER A 271 2.87 11.80 -31.36
C SER A 271 3.44 10.80 -30.35
N ALA A 272 2.92 10.80 -29.12
CA ALA A 272 3.25 9.83 -28.06
C ALA A 272 1.99 9.09 -27.55
N LYS A 273 0.92 9.11 -28.35
CA LYS A 273 -0.43 8.69 -27.92
C LYS A 273 -0.52 7.20 -27.62
N ASN A 274 0.20 6.37 -28.37
CA ASN A 274 0.16 4.91 -28.20
C ASN A 274 1.55 4.29 -28.02
N LEU A 275 1.58 3.02 -27.59
CA LEU A 275 2.82 2.29 -27.31
C LEU A 275 3.78 2.24 -28.51
N VAL A 276 3.27 2.09 -29.73
CA VAL A 276 4.09 2.00 -30.94
C VAL A 276 4.81 3.33 -31.18
N GLU A 277 4.11 4.44 -31.02
CA GLU A 277 4.67 5.78 -31.13
C GLU A 277 5.70 6.08 -30.04
N ARG A 278 5.38 5.76 -28.78
CA ARG A 278 6.32 5.91 -27.66
C ARG A 278 7.58 5.07 -27.86
N THR A 279 7.43 3.85 -28.37
CA THR A 279 8.56 2.97 -28.70
C THR A 279 9.44 3.58 -29.79
N LYS A 280 8.83 4.20 -30.82
CA LYS A 280 9.60 4.90 -31.87
C LYS A 280 10.43 6.03 -31.29
N ILE A 281 9.85 6.87 -30.44
CA ILE A 281 10.56 7.96 -29.75
C ILE A 281 11.75 7.41 -28.95
N LEU A 282 11.54 6.37 -28.14
CA LEU A 282 12.60 5.71 -27.38
C LEU A 282 13.73 5.18 -28.28
N THR A 283 13.40 4.58 -29.43
CA THR A 283 14.39 4.02 -30.35
C THR A 283 15.24 5.09 -31.07
N THR A 284 14.72 6.32 -31.20
CA THR A 284 15.50 7.44 -31.73
C THR A 284 16.63 7.84 -30.78
N TYR A 285 16.42 7.67 -29.47
CA TYR A 285 17.41 7.97 -28.44
C TYR A 285 18.34 6.78 -28.15
N SER A 286 17.79 5.57 -28.09
CA SER A 286 18.54 4.33 -27.84
C SER A 286 18.08 3.24 -28.80
N GLU A 287 18.90 2.87 -29.78
CA GLU A 287 18.59 1.86 -30.81
C GLU A 287 18.10 0.53 -30.20
N ASN A 288 18.64 0.17 -29.03
CA ASN A 288 18.30 -1.03 -28.28
C ASN A 288 17.16 -0.81 -27.25
N ALA A 289 16.32 0.19 -27.45
CA ALA A 289 15.13 0.40 -26.63
C ALA A 289 13.97 -0.53 -27.04
N ILE A 290 13.01 -0.71 -26.13
CA ILE A 290 11.72 -1.35 -26.40
C ILE A 290 10.65 -0.81 -25.44
N GLY A 291 9.43 -0.61 -25.94
CA GLY A 291 8.24 -0.39 -25.12
C GLY A 291 7.37 -1.64 -25.12
N LEU A 292 6.84 -2.01 -23.95
CA LEU A 292 6.02 -3.19 -23.72
C LEU A 292 4.81 -2.85 -22.85
N ASN A 293 3.68 -3.53 -23.04
CA ASN A 293 2.63 -3.51 -22.01
C ASN A 293 2.98 -4.50 -20.91
N TYR A 294 2.56 -4.18 -19.69
CA TYR A 294 2.72 -5.06 -18.54
C TYR A 294 2.15 -6.46 -18.79
N ASP A 295 0.93 -6.56 -19.32
CA ASP A 295 0.25 -7.85 -19.54
C ASP A 295 0.99 -8.72 -20.56
N ASP A 296 1.62 -8.12 -21.57
CA ASP A 296 2.43 -8.85 -22.54
C ASP A 296 3.66 -9.48 -21.84
N VAL A 297 4.32 -8.71 -20.97
CA VAL A 297 5.48 -9.21 -20.20
C VAL A 297 5.05 -10.27 -19.18
N GLU A 298 3.93 -10.06 -18.49
CA GLU A 298 3.42 -10.99 -17.48
C GLU A 298 3.07 -12.36 -18.10
N ASN A 299 2.45 -12.37 -19.28
CA ASN A 299 1.97 -13.59 -19.93
C ASN A 299 3.06 -14.34 -20.71
N LEU A 300 4.18 -13.70 -21.07
CA LEU A 300 5.26 -14.37 -21.79
C LEU A 300 5.95 -15.46 -20.94
N PRO A 301 6.15 -16.68 -21.45
CA PRO A 301 7.02 -17.67 -20.83
C PRO A 301 8.45 -17.15 -20.67
N ARG A 302 9.14 -17.54 -19.58
CA ARG A 302 10.50 -17.05 -19.29
C ARG A 302 11.49 -17.17 -20.46
N PRO A 303 11.57 -18.29 -21.20
CA PRO A 303 12.50 -18.40 -22.33
C PRO A 303 12.23 -17.38 -23.44
N GLU A 304 10.96 -17.07 -23.70
CA GLU A 304 10.54 -16.10 -24.70
C GLU A 304 10.79 -14.67 -24.24
N LEU A 305 10.47 -14.38 -22.96
CA LEU A 305 10.79 -13.10 -22.36
C LEU A 305 12.30 -12.82 -22.39
N ARG A 306 13.12 -13.81 -22.03
CA ARG A 306 14.58 -13.70 -22.13
C ARG A 306 15.03 -13.39 -23.55
N LYS A 307 14.46 -14.08 -24.55
CA LYS A 307 14.78 -13.82 -25.97
C LYS A 307 14.38 -12.40 -26.38
N LEU A 308 13.22 -11.92 -25.93
CA LEU A 308 12.71 -10.58 -26.22
C LEU A 308 13.61 -9.47 -25.62
N LEU A 309 14.10 -9.69 -24.40
CA LEU A 309 14.92 -8.71 -23.67
C LEU A 309 16.42 -8.80 -24.01
N THR A 310 16.86 -9.82 -24.72
CA THR A 310 18.27 -9.99 -25.09
C THR A 310 18.77 -8.83 -25.95
N GLY A 311 19.84 -8.17 -25.52
CA GLY A 311 20.45 -7.03 -26.21
C GLY A 311 19.75 -5.69 -25.97
N LYS A 312 18.64 -5.66 -25.21
CA LYS A 312 17.94 -4.43 -24.86
C LYS A 312 18.65 -3.70 -23.72
N THR A 313 18.88 -2.40 -23.90
CA THR A 313 19.51 -1.52 -22.90
C THR A 313 18.50 -0.66 -22.16
N LEU A 314 17.36 -0.37 -22.80
CA LEU A 314 16.28 0.43 -22.25
C LEU A 314 14.94 -0.24 -22.49
N ILE A 315 14.22 -0.55 -21.41
CA ILE A 315 12.95 -1.28 -21.49
C ILE A 315 11.90 -0.45 -20.75
N TYR A 316 10.90 0.05 -21.48
CA TYR A 316 9.74 0.72 -20.89
C TYR A 316 8.58 -0.28 -20.78
N ILE A 317 7.99 -0.38 -19.61
CA ILE A 317 6.82 -1.23 -19.34
C ILE A 317 5.68 -0.34 -18.87
N TYR A 318 4.57 -0.35 -19.61
CA TYR A 318 3.38 0.44 -19.31
C TYR A 318 2.35 -0.43 -18.59
N HIS A 319 1.93 -0.01 -17.41
CA HIS A 319 0.97 -0.68 -16.54
C HIS A 319 -0.20 0.26 -16.26
N ASN A 320 -1.44 -0.15 -16.58
CA ASN A 320 -2.63 0.70 -16.48
C ASN A 320 -3.74 0.03 -15.64
N LEU A 321 -3.39 -0.51 -14.47
CA LEU A 321 -4.41 -1.14 -13.62
C LEU A 321 -5.20 -0.12 -12.81
N ILE A 322 -4.52 0.84 -12.18
CA ILE A 322 -5.15 1.78 -11.24
C ILE A 322 -6.08 2.71 -12.00
N ASP A 323 -5.56 3.41 -13.02
CA ASP A 323 -6.34 4.37 -13.78
C ASP A 323 -7.52 3.73 -14.53
N ALA A 324 -7.29 2.63 -15.26
CA ALA A 324 -8.39 1.88 -15.89
C ALA A 324 -9.48 1.40 -14.90
N THR A 325 -9.10 1.11 -13.64
CA THR A 325 -10.07 0.77 -12.57
C THR A 325 -10.83 2.01 -12.12
N GLY A 326 -10.15 3.15 -11.96
CA GLY A 326 -10.70 4.43 -11.49
C GLY A 326 -11.64 5.11 -12.48
N GLU A 327 -11.31 5.13 -13.78
CA GLU A 327 -12.08 5.87 -14.79
C GLU A 327 -13.47 5.25 -15.08
N THR A 328 -13.66 3.99 -14.71
CA THR A 328 -14.91 3.27 -14.96
C THR A 328 -15.81 3.30 -13.72
N ALA A 329 -16.97 3.94 -13.82
CA ALA A 329 -17.94 4.05 -12.71
C ALA A 329 -18.34 2.70 -12.07
N MET A 330 -18.30 1.60 -12.83
CA MET A 330 -18.57 0.25 -12.31
C MET A 330 -17.46 -0.32 -11.42
N THR A 331 -16.24 0.21 -11.54
CA THR A 331 -15.04 -0.30 -10.88
C THR A 331 -14.32 0.74 -10.03
N GLU A 332 -14.66 2.03 -10.10
CA GLU A 332 -13.95 3.11 -9.38
C GLU A 332 -13.86 2.86 -7.87
N LYS A 333 -14.87 2.19 -7.30
CA LYS A 333 -14.90 1.76 -5.90
C LYS A 333 -13.82 0.74 -5.53
N LYS A 334 -13.17 0.11 -6.50
CA LYS A 334 -12.09 -0.87 -6.31
C LYS A 334 -10.70 -0.26 -6.54
N VAL A 335 -10.59 1.05 -6.78
CA VAL A 335 -9.31 1.69 -7.10
C VAL A 335 -8.24 1.46 -6.01
N PHE A 336 -8.65 1.44 -4.75
CA PHE A 336 -7.74 1.15 -3.63
C PHE A 336 -7.23 -0.29 -3.62
N PHE A 337 -8.09 -1.26 -3.94
CA PHE A 337 -7.65 -2.64 -4.16
C PHE A 337 -6.73 -2.75 -5.40
N ALA A 338 -6.99 -1.96 -6.43
CA ALA A 338 -6.14 -1.86 -7.61
C ALA A 338 -4.75 -1.29 -7.28
N CYS A 339 -4.63 -0.38 -6.31
CA CYS A 339 -3.33 0.08 -5.80
C CYS A 339 -2.52 -1.07 -5.17
N ARG A 340 -3.12 -1.86 -4.26
CA ARG A 340 -2.47 -3.05 -3.68
C ARG A 340 -2.07 -4.05 -4.76
N THR A 341 -2.99 -4.35 -5.67
CA THR A 341 -2.72 -5.28 -6.78
C THR A 341 -1.60 -4.76 -7.69
N ALA A 342 -1.51 -3.44 -7.92
CA ALA A 342 -0.43 -2.83 -8.69
C ALA A 342 0.93 -3.03 -8.00
N GLN A 343 1.00 -2.88 -6.69
CA GLN A 343 2.21 -3.16 -5.91
C GLN A 343 2.68 -4.61 -6.11
N ASP A 344 1.77 -5.58 -5.98
CA ASP A 344 2.05 -7.00 -6.17
C ASP A 344 2.50 -7.32 -7.60
N LYS A 345 1.83 -6.73 -8.59
CA LYS A 345 2.18 -6.86 -10.01
C LYS A 345 3.56 -6.29 -10.32
N ILE A 346 3.89 -5.10 -9.81
CA ILE A 346 5.21 -4.47 -9.97
C ILE A 346 6.30 -5.33 -9.32
N LYS A 347 6.06 -5.83 -8.10
CA LYS A 347 6.99 -6.73 -7.42
C LYS A 347 7.20 -8.03 -8.20
N LYS A 348 6.11 -8.62 -8.72
CA LYS A 348 6.15 -9.84 -9.54
C LYS A 348 6.96 -9.66 -10.81
N ILE A 349 6.80 -8.54 -11.53
CA ILE A 349 7.54 -8.30 -12.78
C ILE A 349 9.02 -7.99 -12.53
N ILE A 350 9.35 -7.24 -11.47
CA ILE A 350 10.74 -7.05 -11.01
C ILE A 350 11.40 -8.41 -10.75
N ASN A 351 10.73 -9.29 -10.00
CA ASN A 351 11.22 -10.63 -9.72
C ASN A 351 11.35 -11.50 -10.98
N LYS A 352 10.37 -11.44 -11.89
CA LYS A 352 10.37 -12.20 -13.14
C LYS A 352 11.54 -11.78 -14.03
N ILE A 353 11.77 -10.48 -14.20
CA ILE A 353 12.85 -9.94 -15.06
C ILE A 353 14.22 -10.15 -14.42
N THR A 354 14.36 -9.96 -13.10
CA THR A 354 15.65 -10.10 -12.39
C THR A 354 16.23 -11.51 -12.50
N GLN A 355 15.37 -12.53 -12.58
CA GLN A 355 15.79 -13.93 -12.74
C GLN A 355 16.40 -14.23 -14.13
N ASP A 356 16.19 -13.37 -15.11
CA ASP A 356 16.76 -13.47 -16.45
C ASP A 356 17.99 -12.54 -16.58
N LYS A 357 19.16 -13.12 -16.90
CA LYS A 357 20.48 -12.50 -16.74
C LYS A 357 20.66 -11.15 -17.49
N SER A 358 20.75 -10.05 -16.74
CA SER A 358 21.61 -8.85 -16.95
C SER A 358 20.99 -7.58 -16.33
N ILE A 359 19.67 -7.55 -16.17
CA ILE A 359 18.93 -6.41 -15.61
C ILE A 359 18.95 -6.48 -14.08
N THR A 360 19.37 -5.39 -13.44
CA THR A 360 19.27 -5.19 -11.99
C THR A 360 18.79 -3.80 -11.61
N ASN A 361 18.55 -2.93 -12.60
CA ASN A 361 18.17 -1.55 -12.39
C ASN A 361 16.73 -1.32 -12.85
N TYR A 362 15.88 -0.94 -11.90
CA TYR A 362 14.48 -0.61 -12.17
C TYR A 362 14.17 0.79 -11.68
N ILE A 363 13.39 1.52 -12.47
CA ILE A 363 12.83 2.82 -12.11
C ILE A 363 11.32 2.69 -12.27
N ILE A 364 10.58 2.94 -11.20
CA ILE A 364 9.13 2.85 -11.17
C ILE A 364 8.58 4.24 -10.93
N THR A 365 7.65 4.68 -11.78
CA THR A 365 7.06 6.03 -11.71
C THR A 365 5.62 6.03 -12.24
N ALA A 366 5.01 7.21 -12.26
CA ALA A 366 3.70 7.46 -12.81
C ALA A 366 3.71 8.69 -13.72
N ASP A 367 2.78 8.71 -14.67
CA ASP A 367 2.40 9.88 -15.45
C ASP A 367 1.56 10.87 -14.64
N HIS A 368 0.70 10.39 -13.75
CA HIS A 368 -0.04 11.19 -12.79
C HIS A 368 -0.43 10.40 -11.54
N GLY A 369 -0.90 11.11 -10.51
CA GLY A 369 -1.65 10.54 -9.40
C GLY A 369 -3.16 10.77 -9.56
N PHE A 370 -3.92 10.65 -8.47
CA PHE A 370 -5.37 10.82 -8.50
C PHE A 370 -5.94 11.22 -7.13
N LEU A 371 -7.13 11.83 -7.16
CA LEU A 371 -8.01 11.98 -6.01
C LEU A 371 -9.12 10.93 -6.08
N TYR A 372 -9.43 10.35 -4.92
CA TYR A 372 -10.58 9.47 -4.74
C TYR A 372 -11.11 9.60 -3.32
N THR A 373 -12.42 9.79 -3.20
CA THR A 373 -13.19 9.65 -1.96
C THR A 373 -14.28 8.60 -2.14
N ARG A 374 -14.68 7.91 -1.08
CA ARG A 374 -15.73 6.90 -1.20
C ARG A 374 -17.09 7.53 -1.44
N ASP A 375 -17.34 8.65 -0.76
CA ASP A 375 -18.59 9.39 -0.91
C ASP A 375 -18.58 10.26 -2.17
N GLU A 376 -19.78 10.53 -2.71
CA GLU A 376 -19.96 11.33 -3.92
C GLU A 376 -19.45 12.76 -3.74
N ILE A 377 -18.80 13.29 -4.79
CA ILE A 377 -18.35 14.69 -4.79
C ILE A 377 -19.58 15.62 -4.72
N PRO A 378 -19.69 16.45 -3.67
CA PRO A 378 -20.86 17.29 -3.47
C PRO A 378 -20.95 18.38 -4.55
N GLU A 379 -22.16 18.85 -4.82
CA GLU A 379 -22.40 19.89 -5.84
C GLU A 379 -21.67 21.20 -5.51
N SER A 380 -21.44 21.50 -4.23
CA SER A 380 -20.67 22.66 -3.77
C SER A 380 -19.22 22.65 -4.23
N SER A 381 -18.66 21.47 -4.53
CA SER A 381 -17.28 21.29 -5.04
C SER A 381 -17.24 21.22 -6.57
N LYS A 382 -18.32 21.59 -7.27
CA LYS A 382 -18.41 21.56 -8.73
C LYS A 382 -18.51 22.97 -9.32
N ILE A 383 -17.46 23.37 -10.03
CA ILE A 383 -17.36 24.65 -10.74
C ILE A 383 -18.09 24.51 -12.07
N THR A 384 -19.14 25.31 -12.26
CA THR A 384 -19.88 25.35 -13.52
C THR A 384 -19.08 26.10 -14.58
N VAL A 385 -18.89 25.46 -15.73
CA VAL A 385 -18.25 26.07 -16.91
C VAL A 385 -19.18 25.94 -18.12
N GLY A 386 -19.04 26.87 -19.06
CA GLY A 386 -19.76 26.80 -20.34
C GLY A 386 -19.31 25.63 -21.20
N LYS A 387 -19.96 25.45 -22.36
CA LYS A 387 -19.55 24.45 -23.36
C LYS A 387 -18.09 24.65 -23.74
N ARG A 388 -17.33 23.56 -23.81
CA ARG A 388 -15.91 23.52 -24.18
C ARG A 388 -15.69 22.78 -25.48
N GLU A 389 -14.59 23.07 -26.14
CA GLU A 389 -14.19 22.38 -27.37
C GLU A 389 -13.73 20.95 -27.04
N PRO A 390 -13.87 19.99 -27.96
CA PRO A 390 -13.36 18.63 -27.76
C PRO A 390 -11.87 18.61 -27.41
N GLY A 391 -11.49 17.79 -26.43
CA GLY A 391 -10.12 17.67 -25.94
C GLY A 391 -9.60 18.86 -25.12
N SER A 392 -10.39 19.95 -25.00
CA SER A 392 -9.95 21.14 -24.26
C SER A 392 -10.32 21.12 -22.78
N ALA A 393 -11.04 20.11 -22.28
CA ALA A 393 -11.56 20.10 -20.93
C ALA A 393 -11.75 18.70 -20.36
N GLU A 394 -11.25 18.52 -19.14
CA GLU A 394 -11.47 17.37 -18.27
C GLU A 394 -11.95 17.85 -16.89
N LYS A 395 -12.31 16.91 -16.00
CA LYS A 395 -12.89 17.26 -14.69
C LYS A 395 -11.98 18.11 -13.81
N ARG A 396 -10.66 18.05 -14.02
CA ARG A 396 -9.68 18.79 -13.19
C ARG A 396 -8.88 19.82 -13.97
N PHE A 397 -9.08 19.97 -15.28
CA PHE A 397 -8.39 21.01 -16.04
C PHE A 397 -9.14 21.42 -17.31
N ILE A 398 -8.84 22.63 -17.79
CA ILE A 398 -9.27 23.15 -19.07
C ILE A 398 -8.05 23.75 -19.76
N TYR A 399 -7.81 23.36 -21.01
CA TYR A 399 -6.89 24.06 -21.88
C TYR A 399 -7.57 25.26 -22.53
N ASP A 400 -6.83 26.37 -22.66
CA ASP A 400 -7.29 27.58 -23.33
C ASP A 400 -6.13 28.27 -24.06
N ILE A 401 -6.45 29.01 -25.13
CA ILE A 401 -5.50 29.86 -25.88
C ILE A 401 -5.61 31.34 -25.48
N LYS A 402 -6.39 31.61 -24.44
CA LYS A 402 -6.48 32.87 -23.72
C LYS A 402 -6.17 32.58 -22.25
N ASN A 403 -5.91 33.61 -21.45
CA ASN A 403 -5.80 33.47 -20.00
C ASN A 403 -7.20 33.70 -19.39
N PRO A 404 -8.02 32.66 -19.17
CA PRO A 404 -9.35 32.85 -18.62
C PRO A 404 -9.27 33.14 -17.11
N ASP A 405 -10.13 34.06 -16.68
CA ASP A 405 -10.39 34.31 -15.26
C ASP A 405 -11.67 33.54 -14.85
N ILE A 406 -11.49 32.29 -14.42
CA ILE A 406 -12.59 31.46 -13.90
C ILE A 406 -12.52 31.49 -12.37
N PRO A 407 -13.58 31.93 -11.66
CA PRO A 407 -13.60 31.91 -10.20
C PRO A 407 -13.29 30.53 -9.62
N HIS A 408 -12.60 30.49 -8.48
CA HIS A 408 -12.17 29.26 -7.78
C HIS A 408 -11.16 28.39 -8.55
N THR A 409 -10.52 28.92 -9.59
CA THR A 409 -9.47 28.23 -10.34
C THR A 409 -8.11 28.93 -10.24
N SER A 410 -7.08 28.25 -10.72
CA SER A 410 -5.76 28.81 -10.99
C SER A 410 -5.40 28.54 -12.44
N THR A 411 -4.90 29.55 -13.14
CA THR A 411 -4.48 29.45 -14.54
C THR A 411 -2.96 29.56 -14.63
N TYR A 412 -2.33 28.64 -15.36
CA TYR A 412 -0.89 28.57 -15.54
C TYR A 412 -0.55 28.61 -17.04
N SER A 413 0.50 29.35 -17.39
CA SER A 413 1.10 29.28 -18.73
C SER A 413 1.78 27.93 -18.91
N LEU A 414 1.64 27.30 -20.07
CA LEU A 414 2.34 26.06 -20.42
C LEU A 414 3.72 26.33 -21.06
N GLU A 415 4.14 27.59 -21.13
CA GLU A 415 5.46 28.01 -21.61
C GLU A 415 6.62 27.42 -20.79
N TYR A 416 6.38 26.98 -19.56
CA TYR A 416 7.39 26.27 -18.77
C TYR A 416 7.87 24.96 -19.42
N LEU A 417 7.08 24.38 -20.33
CA LEU A 417 7.43 23.18 -21.11
C LEU A 417 8.19 23.52 -22.41
N GLY A 418 8.32 24.80 -22.74
CA GLY A 418 8.95 25.28 -23.98
C GLY A 418 8.28 26.53 -24.52
N ALA A 419 9.06 27.39 -25.17
CA ALA A 419 8.60 28.66 -25.74
C ALA A 419 7.54 28.48 -26.84
N GLU A 420 7.51 27.31 -27.48
CA GLU A 420 6.53 26.90 -28.48
C GLU A 420 5.11 26.80 -27.92
N ASN A 421 4.97 26.65 -26.60
CA ASN A 421 3.68 26.63 -25.91
C ASN A 421 3.23 28.02 -25.44
N SER A 422 3.95 29.09 -25.84
CA SER A 422 3.58 30.46 -25.51
C SER A 422 2.15 30.78 -25.96
N GLY A 423 1.33 31.27 -25.03
CA GLY A 423 -0.08 31.59 -25.27
C GLY A 423 -1.05 30.43 -25.07
N ILE A 424 -0.56 29.25 -24.69
CA ILE A 424 -1.40 28.11 -24.26
C ILE A 424 -1.41 28.09 -22.74
N PHE A 425 -2.60 28.01 -22.17
CA PHE A 425 -2.84 28.03 -20.73
C PHE A 425 -3.57 26.77 -20.30
N VAL A 426 -3.32 26.36 -19.05
CA VAL A 426 -4.12 25.36 -18.36
C VAL A 426 -4.77 26.01 -17.14
N THR A 427 -6.08 25.85 -17.01
CA THR A 427 -6.86 26.29 -15.86
C THR A 427 -7.32 25.09 -15.07
N ILE A 428 -7.01 25.06 -13.78
CA ILE A 428 -7.35 23.96 -12.87
C ILE A 428 -8.18 24.48 -11.69
N PRO A 429 -9.17 23.73 -11.18
CA PRO A 429 -9.82 24.06 -9.91
C PRO A 429 -8.81 24.11 -8.76
N ARG A 430 -9.00 25.03 -7.81
CA ARG A 430 -8.18 25.07 -6.59
C ARG A 430 -8.56 23.93 -5.66
N GLY A 431 -7.58 23.40 -4.94
CA GLY A 431 -7.82 22.31 -3.99
C GLY A 431 -8.33 21.04 -4.69
N ILE A 432 -9.47 20.52 -4.20
CA ILE A 432 -10.06 19.26 -4.66
C ILE A 432 -11.33 19.44 -5.51
N ASP A 433 -11.69 20.67 -5.86
CA ASP A 433 -12.90 20.97 -6.65
C ASP A 433 -12.83 20.44 -8.09
N ILE A 434 -13.96 20.24 -8.76
CA ILE A 434 -13.97 19.74 -10.14
C ILE A 434 -14.76 20.66 -11.06
N PHE A 435 -14.48 20.63 -12.36
CA PHE A 435 -15.38 21.19 -13.35
C PHE A 435 -16.60 20.29 -13.54
N LYS A 436 -17.78 20.91 -13.60
CA LYS A 436 -19.04 20.22 -13.87
C LYS A 436 -19.15 19.87 -15.36
N LEU A 437 -18.58 18.73 -15.75
CA LEU A 437 -18.65 18.18 -17.11
C LEU A 437 -19.51 16.92 -17.17
N GLN A 438 -20.09 16.63 -18.34
CA GLN A 438 -20.82 15.39 -18.60
C GLN A 438 -19.80 14.25 -18.86
N GLY A 439 -19.91 13.09 -18.17
CA GLY A 439 -18.98 11.97 -18.38
C GLY A 439 -18.81 11.03 -17.18
N ARG A 440 -18.01 9.95 -17.34
CA ARG A 440 -17.83 8.81 -16.40
C ARG A 440 -16.90 9.13 -15.21
N GLY A 441 -17.04 8.37 -14.12
CA GLY A 441 -16.30 8.49 -12.85
C GLY A 441 -16.93 9.50 -11.90
N LEU A 442 -17.57 9.09 -10.81
CA LEU A 442 -18.19 10.04 -9.88
C LEU A 442 -17.16 10.62 -8.92
N ASN A 443 -16.19 9.80 -8.51
CA ASN A 443 -15.32 10.10 -7.38
C ASN A 443 -13.83 10.01 -7.69
N TYR A 444 -13.44 9.22 -8.69
CA TYR A 444 -12.05 9.17 -9.16
C TYR A 444 -11.80 10.29 -10.17
N VAL A 445 -10.83 11.16 -9.87
CA VAL A 445 -10.46 12.29 -10.74
C VAL A 445 -8.95 12.54 -10.73
N HIS A 446 -8.41 12.96 -11.88
CA HIS A 446 -7.04 13.41 -12.06
C HIS A 446 -6.98 14.57 -13.05
N GLY A 447 -5.79 15.16 -13.23
CA GLY A 447 -5.56 16.32 -14.09
C GLY A 447 -5.33 17.63 -13.34
N GLY A 448 -5.56 17.65 -12.03
CA GLY A 448 -5.39 18.83 -11.19
C GLY A 448 -3.97 19.00 -10.68
N PHE A 449 -3.82 19.81 -9.63
CA PHE A 449 -2.54 20.05 -8.97
C PHE A 449 -2.63 19.86 -7.46
N SER A 450 -3.52 18.97 -7.01
CA SER A 450 -3.46 18.46 -5.63
C SER A 450 -2.14 17.70 -5.43
N LEU A 451 -1.67 17.58 -4.20
CA LEU A 451 -0.45 16.82 -3.91
C LEU A 451 -0.60 15.34 -4.30
N GLN A 452 -1.80 14.78 -4.12
CA GLN A 452 -2.14 13.40 -4.50
C GLN A 452 -2.09 13.17 -6.01
N GLU A 453 -2.40 14.18 -6.82
CA GLU A 453 -2.32 14.11 -8.29
C GLU A 453 -0.93 14.47 -8.82
N SER A 454 -0.24 15.43 -8.21
CA SER A 454 0.92 16.09 -8.81
C SER A 454 2.27 15.68 -8.23
N LEU A 455 2.32 15.06 -7.05
CA LEU A 455 3.55 14.46 -6.54
C LEU A 455 3.55 12.98 -6.88
N VAL A 456 4.18 12.65 -8.01
CA VAL A 456 4.34 11.28 -8.48
C VAL A 456 5.65 10.69 -7.95
N PRO A 457 5.71 9.37 -7.68
CA PRO A 457 6.91 8.74 -7.17
C PRO A 457 7.95 8.55 -8.27
N VAL A 458 9.23 8.64 -7.90
CA VAL A 458 10.33 7.99 -8.61
C VAL A 458 10.96 7.01 -7.64
N MET A 459 10.61 5.74 -7.81
CA MET A 459 11.13 4.62 -7.02
C MET A 459 12.25 3.94 -7.80
N THR A 460 13.47 3.94 -7.26
CA THR A 460 14.59 3.21 -7.85
C THR A 460 14.81 1.91 -7.08
N VAL A 461 14.93 0.79 -7.79
CA VAL A 461 15.19 -0.53 -7.22
C VAL A 461 16.47 -1.06 -7.85
N LYS A 462 17.46 -1.34 -6.99
CA LYS A 462 18.68 -2.05 -7.38
C LYS A 462 18.65 -3.43 -6.76
N THR A 463 18.47 -4.44 -7.61
CA THR A 463 18.36 -5.82 -7.15
C THR A 463 19.73 -6.45 -6.93
N ASN A 464 19.92 -7.14 -5.80
CA ASN A 464 21.15 -7.90 -5.56
C ASN A 464 20.97 -9.35 -6.01
N ARG A 465 21.93 -9.85 -6.81
CA ARG A 465 21.95 -11.25 -7.25
C ARG A 465 22.66 -12.19 -6.29
N ALA A 466 23.47 -11.68 -5.37
CA ALA A 466 24.14 -12.52 -4.40
C ALA A 466 23.07 -13.22 -3.56
N LYS A 467 23.16 -14.55 -3.43
CA LYS A 467 22.52 -15.24 -2.31
C LYS A 467 23.12 -14.63 -1.06
N VAL A 468 22.44 -13.64 -0.50
CA VAL A 468 22.67 -13.28 0.90
C VAL A 468 21.98 -14.41 1.65
N ASP A 469 22.78 -15.30 2.24
CA ASP A 469 22.27 -16.27 3.21
C ASP A 469 21.83 -15.44 4.42
N PHE A 470 20.54 -15.09 4.44
CA PHE A 470 19.95 -14.44 5.59
C PHE A 470 19.66 -15.51 6.63
N GLU A 471 20.03 -15.22 7.87
CA GLU A 471 19.62 -16.04 9.00
C GLU A 471 18.22 -15.60 9.44
N PRO A 472 17.28 -16.51 9.74
CA PRO A 472 16.01 -16.12 10.32
C PRO A 472 16.23 -15.53 11.73
N ALA A 473 15.37 -14.61 12.16
CA ALA A 473 15.38 -14.03 13.50
C ALA A 473 15.38 -15.09 14.62
N GLY A 474 14.75 -16.23 14.35
CA GLY A 474 14.84 -17.42 15.19
C GLY A 474 14.13 -17.29 16.54
N LEU A 475 14.03 -18.41 17.25
CA LEU A 475 13.39 -18.50 18.56
C LEU A 475 14.25 -19.27 19.56
N THR A 476 14.30 -18.74 20.76
CA THR A 476 14.92 -19.35 21.94
C THR A 476 13.87 -19.62 23.00
N LEU A 477 13.86 -20.85 23.52
CA LEU A 477 12.97 -21.25 24.61
C LEU A 477 13.38 -20.58 25.93
N LEU A 478 12.41 -19.95 26.61
CA LEU A 478 12.56 -19.41 27.96
C LEU A 478 12.02 -20.36 29.04
N SER A 479 10.93 -21.07 28.75
CA SER A 479 10.32 -22.03 29.68
C SER A 479 11.22 -23.24 29.94
N LYS A 480 10.99 -23.93 31.06
CA LYS A 480 11.62 -25.23 31.32
C LYS A 480 11.09 -26.25 30.31
N ALA A 481 11.97 -27.14 29.85
CA ALA A 481 11.63 -28.22 28.92
C ALA A 481 10.83 -29.37 29.60
N LYS A 482 9.77 -29.03 30.34
CA LYS A 482 8.90 -29.97 31.05
C LYS A 482 7.44 -29.53 30.92
N ILE A 483 6.57 -30.46 30.55
CA ILE A 483 5.11 -30.29 30.49
C ILE A 483 4.48 -31.13 31.61
N VAL A 484 3.55 -30.55 32.37
CA VAL A 484 2.85 -31.26 33.46
C VAL A 484 1.33 -31.19 33.35
N ASN A 485 0.78 -30.34 32.48
CA ASN A 485 -0.65 -30.22 32.24
C ASN A 485 -0.99 -30.49 30.76
N LEU A 486 -2.26 -30.81 30.49
CA LEU A 486 -2.78 -30.90 29.12
C LEU A 486 -2.86 -29.52 28.43
N ILE A 487 -2.92 -28.44 29.19
CA ILE A 487 -2.86 -27.06 28.68
C ILE A 487 -1.68 -26.38 29.37
N GLU A 488 -0.66 -25.99 28.61
CA GLU A 488 0.57 -25.40 29.14
C GLU A 488 0.97 -24.18 28.29
N TYR A 489 1.47 -23.13 28.94
CA TYR A 489 2.00 -21.95 28.25
C TYR A 489 3.52 -22.06 28.13
N ILE A 490 4.02 -21.97 26.91
CA ILE A 490 5.45 -21.99 26.59
C ILE A 490 5.89 -20.60 26.18
N GLU A 491 6.86 -20.08 26.91
CA GLU A 491 7.47 -18.78 26.67
C GLU A 491 8.72 -18.97 25.78
N VAL A 492 8.72 -18.28 24.65
CA VAL A 492 9.84 -18.21 23.71
C VAL A 492 10.20 -16.75 23.47
N ARG A 493 11.44 -16.49 23.10
CA ARG A 493 11.93 -15.16 22.79
C ARG A 493 12.63 -15.16 21.45
N GLN A 494 12.47 -14.06 20.73
CA GLN A 494 13.24 -13.77 19.53
C GLN A 494 14.75 -13.89 19.81
N GLU A 495 15.45 -14.66 18.98
CA GLU A 495 16.87 -14.93 19.17
C GLU A 495 17.73 -13.75 18.68
N ASN A 496 17.45 -13.23 17.48
CA ASN A 496 18.16 -12.13 16.84
C ASN A 496 17.18 -11.04 16.39
N LEU A 497 17.56 -9.76 16.54
CA LEU A 497 16.77 -8.63 16.03
C LEU A 497 16.80 -8.63 14.50
N VAL A 498 15.66 -8.30 13.88
CA VAL A 498 15.58 -8.12 12.44
C VAL A 498 16.40 -6.89 12.04
N GLY A 499 17.25 -7.08 11.04
CA GLY A 499 18.18 -6.07 10.52
C GLY A 499 18.87 -6.63 9.30
N GLU A 500 19.86 -5.93 8.71
CA GLU A 500 20.36 -6.18 7.35
C GLU A 500 20.73 -7.63 6.95
N THR A 501 21.02 -8.51 7.91
CA THR A 501 21.41 -9.91 7.66
C THR A 501 20.49 -10.93 8.33
N VAL A 502 19.47 -10.46 9.06
CA VAL A 502 18.54 -11.27 9.86
C VAL A 502 17.11 -10.96 9.45
N LYS A 503 16.39 -11.97 8.97
CA LYS A 503 15.03 -11.79 8.42
C LYS A 503 13.92 -12.07 9.43
N PRO A 504 12.73 -11.47 9.22
CA PRO A 504 11.52 -11.92 9.87
C PRO A 504 11.34 -13.43 9.73
N PHE A 505 10.81 -14.06 10.77
CA PHE A 505 10.71 -15.50 10.87
C PHE A 505 9.28 -15.89 11.23
N ASN A 506 8.54 -16.44 10.27
CA ASN A 506 7.20 -17.00 10.47
C ASN A 506 7.35 -18.44 10.95
N ALA A 507 7.20 -18.62 12.26
CA ALA A 507 7.47 -19.87 12.94
C ALA A 507 6.17 -20.60 13.27
N LEU A 508 6.01 -21.83 12.79
CA LEU A 508 4.96 -22.75 13.20
C LEU A 508 5.49 -23.69 14.28
N LEU A 509 4.92 -23.62 15.47
CA LEU A 509 5.34 -24.40 16.64
C LEU A 509 4.34 -25.49 16.97
N TYR A 510 4.82 -26.71 17.23
CA TYR A 510 3.99 -27.84 17.64
C TYR A 510 4.82 -28.93 18.32
N PHE A 511 4.16 -29.80 19.07
CA PHE A 511 4.82 -30.92 19.73
C PHE A 511 4.68 -32.22 18.94
N ILE A 512 5.74 -33.02 18.92
CA ILE A 512 5.75 -34.38 18.38
C ILE A 512 6.27 -35.39 19.41
N ASP A 513 5.88 -36.66 19.24
CA ASP A 513 6.52 -37.78 19.93
C ASP A 513 7.73 -38.34 19.17
N GLU A 514 8.36 -39.38 19.73
CA GLU A 514 9.54 -40.04 19.17
C GLU A 514 9.33 -40.65 17.78
N GLU A 515 8.08 -40.95 17.43
CA GLU A 515 7.68 -41.49 16.12
C GLU A 515 7.35 -40.38 15.11
N GLY A 516 7.37 -39.11 15.54
CA GLY A 516 7.06 -37.95 14.70
C GLY A 516 5.57 -37.63 14.60
N ASN A 517 4.71 -38.27 15.40
CA ASN A 517 3.29 -37.96 15.41
C ASN A 517 3.05 -36.62 16.12
N ASN A 518 2.16 -35.78 15.59
CA ASN A 518 1.76 -34.54 16.27
C ASN A 518 0.93 -34.85 17.53
N ILE A 519 1.22 -34.15 18.63
CA ILE A 519 0.64 -34.41 19.96
C ILE A 519 0.01 -33.17 20.59
N SER A 520 0.00 -32.04 19.88
CA SER A 520 -0.61 -30.78 20.30
C SER A 520 -1.29 -30.05 19.14
N ASN A 521 -1.99 -28.95 19.44
CA ASN A 521 -2.26 -27.89 18.46
C ASN A 521 -0.95 -27.35 17.87
N LYS A 522 -1.07 -26.68 16.71
CA LYS A 522 0.03 -25.93 16.09
C LYS A 522 -0.25 -24.45 16.22
N GLU A 523 0.78 -23.66 16.49
CA GLU A 523 0.66 -22.23 16.72
C GLU A 523 1.69 -21.49 15.86
N SER A 524 1.23 -20.51 15.07
CA SER A 524 2.11 -19.66 14.27
C SER A 524 2.45 -18.38 15.02
N VAL A 525 3.72 -17.98 15.00
CA VAL A 525 4.18 -16.69 15.52
C VAL A 525 5.06 -16.00 14.49
N ARG A 526 4.80 -14.73 14.26
CA ARG A 526 5.62 -13.86 13.43
C ARG A 526 6.68 -13.20 14.31
N VAL A 527 7.95 -13.44 13.99
CA VAL A 527 9.10 -12.91 14.75
C VAL A 527 9.80 -11.85 13.90
N ASP A 528 9.49 -10.58 14.14
CA ASP A 528 9.92 -9.49 13.25
C ASP A 528 10.45 -8.22 13.93
N ALA A 529 10.67 -8.23 15.25
CA ALA A 529 11.13 -7.03 15.95
C ALA A 529 12.56 -6.63 15.59
N SER A 530 12.78 -5.34 15.37
CA SER A 530 14.07 -4.75 14.97
C SER A 530 14.78 -3.97 16.09
N GLU A 531 14.05 -3.56 17.14
CA GLU A 531 14.61 -2.76 18.24
C GLU A 531 14.77 -3.57 19.53
N ASN A 532 13.69 -4.24 19.97
CA ASN A 532 13.64 -5.01 21.21
C ASN A 532 13.15 -6.41 20.92
N ARG A 533 13.83 -7.42 21.48
CA ARG A 533 13.46 -8.83 21.27
C ARG A 533 12.07 -9.09 21.85
N GLN A 534 11.15 -9.55 21.01
CA GLN A 534 9.81 -9.94 21.44
C GLN A 534 9.86 -11.24 22.25
N GLU A 535 9.02 -11.31 23.27
CA GLU A 535 8.72 -12.51 24.03
C GLU A 535 7.29 -12.93 23.69
N PHE A 536 7.11 -14.21 23.40
CA PHE A 536 5.85 -14.82 23.04
C PHE A 536 5.47 -15.83 24.10
N LYS A 537 4.21 -15.79 24.54
CA LYS A 537 3.65 -16.76 25.48
C LYS A 537 2.60 -17.60 24.74
N ILE A 538 3.02 -18.78 24.29
CA ILE A 538 2.26 -19.62 23.36
C ILE A 538 1.53 -20.70 24.15
N LYS A 539 0.23 -20.85 23.89
CA LYS A 539 -0.64 -21.83 24.57
C LYS A 539 -0.64 -23.14 23.78
N PHE A 540 -0.20 -24.21 24.41
CA PHE A 540 -0.30 -25.56 23.84
C PHE A 540 -1.36 -26.39 24.57
N THR A 541 -2.23 -27.00 23.79
CA THR A 541 -3.21 -28.01 24.20
C THR A 541 -2.77 -29.36 23.66
N PHE A 542 -2.48 -30.29 24.57
CA PHE A 542 -2.00 -31.63 24.28
C PHE A 542 -3.16 -32.62 24.09
N ASN A 543 -2.98 -33.57 23.18
CA ASN A 543 -3.95 -34.63 22.91
C ASN A 543 -4.27 -35.44 24.19
N LYS A 544 -5.54 -35.76 24.43
CA LYS A 544 -5.92 -36.60 25.59
C LYS A 544 -5.45 -38.04 25.40
N ARG A 545 -4.25 -38.36 25.88
CA ARG A 545 -3.64 -39.70 25.86
C ARG A 545 -2.73 -39.92 27.05
N SER A 546 -2.28 -41.16 27.23
CA SER A 546 -1.22 -41.46 28.21
C SER A 546 0.13 -41.02 27.66
N TYR A 547 0.89 -40.28 28.48
CA TYR A 547 2.24 -39.83 28.17
C TYR A 547 3.25 -40.59 29.05
N ASP A 548 4.34 -41.06 28.44
CA ASP A 548 5.41 -41.77 29.12
C ASP A 548 6.58 -40.82 29.35
N LYS A 549 6.78 -40.41 30.60
CA LYS A 549 7.87 -39.51 31.01
C LYS A 549 9.28 -40.02 30.70
N THR A 550 9.43 -41.31 30.38
CA THR A 550 10.73 -41.90 30.00
C THR A 550 11.03 -41.75 28.50
N LYS A 551 10.02 -41.41 27.68
CA LYS A 551 10.16 -41.20 26.24
C LYS A 551 10.48 -39.74 25.92
N PRO A 552 11.24 -39.47 24.85
CA PRO A 552 11.50 -38.12 24.40
C PRO A 552 10.30 -37.54 23.64
N TYR A 553 9.96 -36.30 23.95
CA TYR A 553 9.02 -35.48 23.18
C TYR A 553 9.76 -34.26 22.65
N PHE A 554 9.24 -33.63 21.60
CA PHE A 554 9.93 -32.53 20.97
C PHE A 554 8.98 -31.38 20.66
N LEU A 555 9.37 -30.17 21.03
CA LEU A 555 8.85 -28.96 20.41
C LEU A 555 9.58 -28.75 19.08
N VAL A 556 8.83 -28.76 17.99
CA VAL A 556 9.29 -28.42 16.66
C VAL A 556 9.00 -26.96 16.40
N ILE A 557 9.99 -26.24 15.89
CA ILE A 557 9.86 -24.88 15.36
C ILE A 557 10.11 -25.00 13.86
N TYR A 558 9.07 -24.78 13.07
CA TYR A 558 9.06 -24.95 11.61
C TYR A 558 9.04 -23.59 10.92
N ASP A 559 9.85 -23.43 9.88
CA ASP A 559 9.88 -22.25 9.03
C ASP A 559 8.84 -22.41 7.92
N GLU A 560 7.73 -21.66 8.01
CA GLU A 560 6.63 -21.76 7.04
C GLU A 560 7.01 -21.21 5.66
N GLU A 561 7.95 -20.27 5.59
CA GLU A 561 8.38 -19.68 4.31
C GLU A 561 9.35 -20.58 3.56
N LEU A 562 10.28 -21.20 4.28
CA LEU A 562 11.30 -22.10 3.70
C LEU A 562 10.85 -23.56 3.65
N ASP A 563 9.66 -23.86 4.16
CA ASP A 563 9.07 -25.20 4.24
C ASP A 563 10.07 -26.23 4.80
N LYS A 564 10.66 -25.89 5.96
CA LYS A 564 11.66 -26.74 6.62
C LYS A 564 11.63 -26.60 8.15
N GLU A 565 12.07 -27.65 8.83
CA GLU A 565 12.32 -27.57 10.28
C GLU A 565 13.49 -26.61 10.56
N TYR A 566 13.23 -25.60 11.39
CA TYR A 566 14.25 -24.65 11.83
C TYR A 566 15.01 -25.18 13.04
N LYS A 567 14.28 -25.65 14.06
CA LYS A 567 14.86 -26.06 15.34
C LYS A 567 13.95 -27.07 16.03
N ARG A 568 14.55 -27.98 16.77
CA ARG A 568 13.85 -28.98 17.59
C ARG A 568 14.41 -28.99 18.99
N ILE A 569 13.53 -28.96 19.98
CA ILE A 569 13.89 -28.88 21.39
C ILE A 569 13.23 -30.05 22.13
N GLN A 570 14.03 -30.86 22.82
CA GLN A 570 13.52 -32.02 23.57
C GLN A 570 12.83 -31.57 24.87
N PHE A 571 11.66 -32.14 25.15
CA PHE A 571 10.85 -31.94 26.34
C PHE A 571 10.58 -33.27 27.05
N MET A 572 10.39 -33.18 28.38
CA MET A 572 9.79 -34.23 29.19
C MET A 572 8.30 -33.95 29.36
N ILE A 573 7.43 -34.92 29.11
CA ILE A 573 6.00 -34.80 29.39
C ILE A 573 5.64 -35.71 30.57
N ASP A 574 5.16 -35.10 31.64
CA ASP A 574 4.81 -35.73 32.92
C ASP A 574 3.40 -35.27 33.32
N ILE A 575 2.45 -35.50 32.41
CA ILE A 575 1.04 -35.18 32.61
C ILE A 575 0.40 -36.30 33.43
N ALA A 576 -0.12 -35.96 34.61
CA ALA A 576 -0.84 -36.91 35.45
C ALA A 576 -2.08 -37.43 34.70
N PHE A 577 -2.31 -38.74 34.74
CA PHE A 577 -3.42 -39.40 34.05
C PHE A 577 -4.77 -38.76 34.42
N VAL A 578 -5.45 -38.18 33.43
CA VAL A 578 -6.84 -37.72 33.55
C VAL A 578 -7.73 -38.82 32.96
N PRO A 579 -8.60 -39.49 33.73
CA PRO A 579 -9.50 -40.51 33.20
C PRO A 579 -10.39 -39.91 32.10
N LEU A 580 -10.53 -40.63 30.98
CA LEU A 580 -11.57 -40.37 30.00
C LEU A 580 -12.92 -40.71 30.66
N PHE A 581 -13.70 -39.69 31.02
CA PHE A 581 -15.12 -39.83 31.33
C PHE A 581 -15.94 -39.44 30.11
#